data_AF-X1FYJ7-F1
#
_entry.id   AF-X1FYJ7-F1
#
_cell.length_a   1.000
_cell.length_b   1.000
_cell.length_c   1.000
_cell.angle_alpha   90.00
_cell.angle_beta   90.00
_cell.angle_gamma   90.00
#
_symmetry.space_group_name_H-M   'P 1'
#
loop_
_entity.id
_entity.type
_entity.pdbx_description
1 polymer ?
#
loop_
_entity_poly.entity_id
_entity_poly.type
_entity_poly.pdbx_seq_one_letter_code
_entity_poly.pdbx_strand_id
1 'polypeptide(L)'
;PALCPGCPHRASHYAIRVASRRVARDLGKEVEPIYPGDIGCYTLAYNPPQEAIDITICMGGSFGIANGLAHVVDAPIVAHLGDSTFFHAGIPPLINAVYNKANITMV
;
A
#
# COMPACT_ATOMS: atom_id res chain seq x y z
N PRO A 1 -15.57 -7.33 10.37
CA PRO A 1 -15.87 -5.90 10.08
C PRO A 1 -15.67 -5.62 8.58
N ALA A 2 -16.43 -4.68 8.00
CA ALA A 2 -16.38 -4.41 6.56
C ALA A 2 -16.51 -2.91 6.27
N LEU A 3 -16.03 -2.47 5.10
CA LEU A 3 -16.22 -1.10 4.61
C LEU A 3 -17.72 -0.80 4.44
N CYS A 4 -18.12 0.46 4.67
CA CYS A 4 -19.51 0.89 4.50
C CYS A 4 -20.04 0.60 3.08
N PRO A 5 -21.37 0.44 2.90
CA PRO A 5 -22.00 0.44 1.59
C PRO A 5 -21.64 1.72 0.82
N GLY A 6 -21.21 1.59 -0.43
CA GLY A 6 -20.78 2.73 -1.25
C GLY A 6 -19.42 3.36 -0.86
N CYS A 7 -18.67 2.76 0.07
CA CYS A 7 -17.35 3.28 0.43
C CYS A 7 -16.39 3.27 -0.78
N PRO A 8 -15.80 4.42 -1.16
CA PRO A 8 -14.98 4.53 -2.38
C PRO A 8 -13.67 3.74 -2.29
N HIS A 9 -13.16 3.48 -1.09
CA HIS A 9 -11.98 2.61 -0.89
C HIS A 9 -12.15 1.25 -1.58
N ARG A 10 -13.38 0.72 -1.69
CA ARG A 10 -13.63 -0.54 -2.39
C ARG A 10 -13.22 -0.47 -3.87
N ALA A 11 -13.57 0.64 -4.54
CA ALA A 11 -13.22 0.84 -5.94
C ALA A 11 -11.72 1.11 -6.10
N SER A 12 -11.14 1.93 -5.23
CA SER A 12 -9.71 2.23 -5.24
C SER A 12 -8.86 0.98 -5.06
N HIS A 13 -9.13 0.16 -4.04
CA HIS A 13 -8.40 -1.08 -3.78
C HIS A 13 -8.54 -2.09 -4.92
N TYR A 14 -9.73 -2.20 -5.52
CA TYR A 14 -9.93 -3.03 -6.70
C TYR A 14 -9.05 -2.57 -7.87
N ALA A 15 -9.05 -1.27 -8.18
CA ALA A 15 -8.25 -0.70 -9.25
C ALA A 15 -6.75 -0.89 -9.01
N ILE A 16 -6.30 -0.65 -7.77
CA ILE A 16 -4.91 -0.86 -7.34
C ILE A 16 -4.50 -2.31 -7.56
N ARG A 17 -5.28 -3.29 -7.07
CA ARG A 17 -5.00 -4.71 -7.24
C ARG A 17 -4.91 -5.14 -8.70
N VAL A 18 -5.83 -4.66 -9.53
CA VAL A 18 -5.83 -5.00 -10.97
C VAL A 18 -4.58 -4.44 -11.65
N ALA A 19 -4.23 -3.19 -11.35
CA ALA A 19 -3.05 -2.54 -11.93
C ALA A 19 -1.74 -3.17 -11.45
N SER A 20 -1.57 -3.34 -10.14
CA SER A 20 -0.36 -3.89 -9.54
C SER A 20 -0.11 -5.33 -9.98
N ARG A 21 -1.16 -6.17 -10.07
CA ARG A 21 -1.05 -7.55 -10.58
C ARG A 21 -0.65 -7.61 -12.04
N ARG A 22 -1.11 -6.65 -12.85
CA ARG A 22 -0.66 -6.55 -14.25
C ARG A 22 0.84 -6.24 -14.31
N VAL A 23 1.29 -5.25 -13.54
CA VAL A 23 2.73 -4.91 -13.46
C VAL A 23 3.55 -6.11 -12.97
N ALA A 24 3.08 -6.81 -11.93
CA ALA A 24 3.72 -8.03 -11.44
C ALA A 24 3.87 -9.11 -12.54
N ARG A 25 2.84 -9.35 -13.35
CA ARG A 25 2.91 -10.29 -14.48
C ARG A 25 3.93 -9.87 -15.53
N ASP A 26 4.00 -8.58 -15.83
CA ASP A 26 4.95 -8.03 -16.80
C ASP A 26 6.42 -8.17 -16.33
N LEU A 27 6.65 -8.23 -15.01
CA LEU A 27 7.96 -8.50 -14.41
C LEU A 27 8.40 -9.98 -14.52
N GLY A 28 7.54 -10.88 -15.02
CA GLY A 28 7.93 -12.22 -15.46
C GLY A 28 8.33 -13.20 -14.36
N LYS A 29 7.98 -12.92 -13.10
CA LYS A 29 8.23 -13.79 -11.94
C LYS A 29 6.90 -14.12 -11.24
N GLU A 30 6.84 -15.22 -10.49
CA GLU A 30 5.74 -15.54 -9.55
C GLU A 30 5.74 -14.58 -8.35
N VAL A 31 5.72 -13.28 -8.63
CA VAL A 31 5.82 -12.22 -7.63
C VAL A 31 4.45 -11.60 -7.49
N GLU A 32 3.88 -11.71 -6.30
CA GLU A 32 2.66 -10.97 -5.96
C GLU A 32 3.02 -9.54 -5.56
N PRO A 33 2.19 -8.54 -5.90
CA PRO A 33 2.35 -7.20 -5.37
C PRO A 33 2.23 -7.19 -3.85
N ILE A 34 2.97 -6.30 -3.19
CA ILE A 34 2.94 -6.13 -1.75
C ILE A 34 2.21 -4.83 -1.42
N TYR A 35 1.28 -4.91 -0.47
CA TYR A 35 0.44 -3.80 -0.04
C TYR A 35 0.71 -3.43 1.42
N PRO A 36 1.75 -2.64 1.72
CA PRO A 36 1.88 -2.00 3.03
C PRO A 36 0.63 -1.17 3.33
N GLY A 37 0.08 -1.37 4.51
CA GLY A 37 -1.11 -0.69 4.99
C GLY A 37 -0.84 0.04 6.30
N ASP A 38 -1.80 0.89 6.64
CA ASP A 38 -1.80 1.71 7.85
C ASP A 38 -3.12 1.50 8.63
N ILE A 39 -3.20 2.03 9.85
CA ILE A 39 -4.40 1.91 10.69
C ILE A 39 -5.46 2.94 10.26
N GLY A 40 -6.61 2.45 9.82
CA GLY A 40 -7.76 3.27 9.42
C GLY A 40 -8.91 2.43 8.88
N CYS A 41 -9.94 3.09 8.34
CA CYS A 41 -11.06 2.35 7.74
C CYS A 41 -10.61 1.48 6.55
N TYR A 42 -9.58 1.91 5.82
CA TYR A 42 -8.99 1.17 4.71
C TYR A 42 -8.25 -0.09 5.16
N THR A 43 -7.81 -0.22 6.42
CA THR A 43 -7.25 -1.49 6.98
C THR A 43 -8.19 -2.67 6.78
N LEU A 44 -9.51 -2.42 6.73
CA LEU A 44 -10.51 -3.45 6.46
C LEU A 44 -10.36 -4.12 5.11
N ALA A 45 -9.57 -3.54 4.19
CA ALA A 45 -9.21 -4.12 2.91
C ALA A 45 -8.27 -5.34 3.01
N TYR A 46 -7.77 -5.66 4.20
CA TYR A 46 -7.18 -6.96 4.50
C TYR A 46 -8.18 -8.11 4.26
N ASN A 47 -9.47 -7.89 4.51
CA ASN A 47 -10.49 -8.93 4.40
C ASN A 47 -10.93 -9.17 2.93
N PRO A 48 -11.35 -10.41 2.60
CA PRO A 48 -12.05 -10.67 1.35
C PRO A 48 -13.32 -9.80 1.19
N PRO A 49 -13.65 -9.33 -0.03
CA PRO A 49 -12.99 -9.61 -1.31
C PRO A 49 -11.91 -8.58 -1.69
N GLN A 50 -11.53 -7.68 -0.78
CA GLN A 50 -10.65 -6.56 -1.11
C GLN A 50 -9.19 -6.99 -1.18
N GLU A 51 -8.70 -7.73 -0.17
CA GLU A 51 -7.35 -8.34 -0.14
C GLU A 51 -6.24 -7.39 -0.68
N ALA A 52 -6.28 -6.13 -0.26
CA ALA A 52 -5.41 -5.05 -0.75
C ALA A 52 -4.50 -4.46 0.33
N ILE A 53 -4.32 -5.18 1.44
CA ILE A 53 -3.39 -4.87 2.52
C ILE A 53 -2.78 -6.17 3.00
N ASP A 54 -1.45 -6.22 3.11
CA ASP A 54 -0.70 -7.40 3.58
C ASP A 54 -0.08 -7.17 4.96
N ILE A 55 0.37 -5.94 5.24
CA ILE A 55 1.15 -5.61 6.43
C ILE A 55 0.58 -4.35 7.07
N THR A 56 0.28 -4.38 8.36
CA THR A 56 -0.12 -3.20 9.13
C THR A 56 0.42 -3.33 10.55
N ILE A 57 1.32 -2.43 10.94
CA ILE A 57 2.06 -2.53 12.22
C ILE A 57 1.63 -1.44 13.21
N CYS A 58 1.61 -0.19 12.76
CA CYS A 58 1.22 0.96 13.56
C CYS A 58 0.64 2.06 12.66
N MET A 59 -0.05 3.02 13.28
CA MET A 59 -0.51 4.23 12.59
C MET A 59 0.70 5.08 12.18
N GLY A 60 0.81 5.41 10.89
CA GLY A 60 1.95 6.07 10.25
C GLY A 60 3.01 5.12 9.70
N GLY A 61 2.85 3.80 9.88
CA GLY A 61 3.90 2.82 9.57
C GLY A 61 4.03 2.47 8.09
N SER A 62 2.97 2.60 7.30
CA SER A 62 2.87 2.07 5.92
C SER A 62 4.03 2.51 5.01
N PHE A 63 4.28 3.82 4.91
CA PHE A 63 5.33 4.35 4.04
C PHE A 63 6.74 3.98 4.53
N GLY A 64 6.93 3.83 5.84
CA GLY A 64 8.21 3.36 6.41
C GLY A 64 8.48 1.90 6.03
N ILE A 65 7.46 1.04 6.12
CA ILE A 65 7.53 -0.36 5.67
C ILE A 65 7.86 -0.40 4.18
N ALA A 66 7.17 0.40 3.37
CA ALA A 66 7.40 0.46 1.93
C ALA A 66 8.83 0.88 1.56
N ASN A 67 9.39 1.88 2.25
CA ASN A 67 10.80 2.25 2.10
C ASN A 67 11.73 1.06 2.33
N GLY A 68 11.55 0.32 3.43
CA GLY A 68 12.39 -0.84 3.74
C GLY A 68 12.25 -1.95 2.69
N LEU A 69 11.02 -2.27 2.29
CA LEU A 69 10.74 -3.27 1.26
C LEU A 69 11.41 -2.94 -0.07
N ALA A 70 11.43 -1.66 -0.46
CA ALA A 70 12.03 -1.20 -1.72
C ALA A 70 13.51 -1.58 -1.88
N HIS A 71 14.21 -1.87 -0.79
CA HIS A 71 15.63 -2.24 -0.80
C HIS A 71 15.89 -3.75 -0.81
N VAL A 72 14.88 -4.58 -0.49
CA VAL A 72 15.08 -6.01 -0.23
C VAL A 72 14.20 -6.92 -1.09
N VAL A 73 13.17 -6.37 -1.75
CA VAL A 73 12.31 -7.12 -2.67
C VAL A 73 12.28 -6.49 -4.06
N ASP A 74 12.11 -7.34 -5.06
CA ASP A 74 11.90 -6.96 -6.46
C ASP A 74 10.45 -7.29 -6.83
N ALA A 75 9.52 -6.46 -6.35
CA ALA A 75 8.07 -6.63 -6.49
C ALA A 75 7.37 -5.27 -6.57
N PRO A 76 6.18 -5.16 -7.18
CA PRO A 76 5.38 -3.95 -7.09
C PRO A 76 4.96 -3.71 -5.63
N ILE A 77 5.37 -2.58 -5.06
CA ILE A 77 4.99 -2.18 -3.70
C ILE A 77 4.03 -1.01 -3.80
N VAL A 78 2.81 -1.18 -3.25
CA VAL A 78 1.79 -0.12 -3.20
C VAL A 78 1.37 0.12 -1.75
N ALA A 79 1.89 1.20 -1.17
CA ALA A 79 1.68 1.56 0.21
C ALA A 79 0.45 2.45 0.37
N HIS A 80 -0.45 2.10 1.30
CA HIS A 80 -1.69 2.83 1.57
C HIS A 80 -1.58 3.64 2.87
N LEU A 81 -1.99 4.90 2.84
CA LEU A 81 -2.01 5.76 4.03
C LEU A 81 -3.23 6.69 4.00
N GLY A 82 -3.89 6.86 5.16
CA GLY A 82 -4.97 7.84 5.29
C GLY A 82 -4.45 9.27 5.18
N ASP A 83 -5.32 10.19 4.79
CA ASP A 83 -5.03 11.63 4.67
C ASP A 83 -4.56 12.23 6.00
N SER A 84 -5.28 11.97 7.10
CA SER A 84 -4.92 12.46 8.42
C SER A 84 -3.56 11.92 8.88
N THR A 85 -3.31 10.62 8.68
CA THR A 85 -2.02 10.02 8.99
C THR A 85 -0.91 10.55 8.08
N PHE A 86 -1.21 10.84 6.82
CA PHE A 86 -0.25 11.43 5.89
C PHE A 86 0.29 12.76 6.43
N PHE A 87 -0.61 13.67 6.83
CA PHE A 87 -0.21 14.95 7.39
C PHE A 87 0.44 14.82 8.78
N HIS A 88 0.06 13.81 9.57
CA HIS A 88 0.63 13.59 10.90
C HIS A 88 2.03 12.97 10.88
N ALA A 89 2.24 11.94 10.06
CA ALA A 89 3.42 11.07 10.11
C ALA A 89 3.91 10.57 8.73
N GLY A 90 3.15 10.75 7.65
CA GLY A 90 3.50 10.24 6.32
C GLY A 90 4.49 11.10 5.52
N ILE A 91 4.59 12.39 5.81
CA ILE A 91 5.48 13.31 5.08
C ILE A 91 6.97 12.94 5.23
N PRO A 92 7.52 12.68 6.44
CA PRO A 92 8.92 12.28 6.59
C PRO A 92 9.32 11.03 5.80
N PRO A 93 8.61 9.88 5.86
CA PRO A 93 8.96 8.70 5.07
C PRO A 93 8.75 8.90 3.55
N LEU A 94 7.82 9.76 3.13
CA LEU A 94 7.69 10.16 1.72
C LEU A 94 8.96 10.89 1.24
N ILE A 95 9.44 11.88 1.98
CA ILE A 95 10.68 12.60 1.65
C ILE A 95 11.86 11.63 1.57
N ASN A 96 11.95 10.69 2.52
CA ASN A 96 12.98 9.66 2.51
C ASN A 96 12.92 8.78 1.26
N ALA A 97 11.72 8.36 0.82
CA ALA A 97 11.55 7.55 -0.37
C ALA A 97 12.02 8.29 -1.64
N VAL A 98 11.66 9.56 -1.77
CA VAL A 98 12.09 10.41 -2.90
C VAL A 98 13.60 10.58 -2.90
N TYR A 99 14.19 10.90 -1.75
CA TYR A 99 15.64 11.06 -1.62
C TYR A 99 16.40 9.79 -2.01
N ASN A 100 15.94 8.62 -1.56
CA ASN A 100 16.56 7.33 -1.87
C ASN A 100 16.15 6.72 -3.21
N LYS A 101 15.29 7.42 -3.99
CA LYS A 101 14.73 6.92 -5.26
C LYS A 101 14.10 5.53 -5.11
N ALA A 102 13.39 5.32 -4.01
CA ALA A 102 12.72 4.05 -3.73
C ALA A 102 11.66 3.76 -4.81
N ASN A 103 11.70 2.57 -5.41
CA ASN A 103 10.76 2.15 -6.45
C ASN A 103 9.44 1.65 -5.84
N ILE A 104 8.62 2.58 -5.33
CA ILE A 104 7.38 2.30 -4.63
C ILE A 104 6.27 3.25 -5.07
N THR A 105 5.03 2.79 -5.03
CA THR A 105 3.85 3.64 -5.21
C THR A 105 3.23 3.93 -3.84
N MET A 106 2.99 5.19 -3.55
CA MET A 106 2.35 5.65 -2.31
C MET A 106 0.97 6.24 -2.64
N VAL A 107 -0.07 5.78 -1.94
CA VAL A 107 -1.47 6.15 -2.13
C VAL A 107 -2.08 6.57 -0.81
#